data_AF-A0A9P0DD03-F1
#
_entry.id   AF-A0A9P0DD03-F1
#
_cell.length_a   1.000
_cell.length_b   1.000
_cell.length_c   1.000
_cell.angle_alpha   90.00
_cell.angle_beta   90.00
_cell.angle_gamma   90.00
#
_symmetry.space_group_name_H-M   'P 1'
#
loop_
_entity.id
_entity.type
_entity.pdbx_description
1 polymer ?
#
loop_
_entity_poly.entity_id
_entity_poly.type
_entity_poly.pdbx_seq_one_letter_code
_entity_poly.pdbx_strand_id
1 'polypeptide(L)'
;MQKEKNKWRHISKVIVNAILFCIKNNDALGGTSKIIGNSNCGQFLSSIELISHYDSIIKDHIEAQNKGSVLLKSFIDFINTHEKTGEGLAKEVEEKLITDKLDITNIRGQSYDNCANIAVGVHAIQIDPKMQSFFETVQQIYNFFVGSPFRWGLLKSRLKTYLKGTSDTRWSSKANAVHALNSQLEKVLEEVSASEEGTGNTIVQSKTLLKLIKKIKFPNKKRSMMYLKVLEYFRDCWTK
;
A
#
# COMPACT_ATOMS: atom_id res chain seq x y z
N MET A 1 12.98 -7.43 -28.27
CA MET A 1 11.94 -7.72 -27.25
C MET A 1 12.43 -8.51 -26.05
N GLN A 2 12.84 -9.79 -26.17
CA GLN A 2 13.15 -10.63 -24.99
C GLN A 2 14.35 -10.14 -24.15
N LYS A 3 15.42 -9.65 -24.79
CA LYS A 3 16.60 -9.10 -24.11
C LYS A 3 16.25 -7.86 -23.27
N GLU A 4 15.40 -6.98 -23.80
CA GLU A 4 14.94 -5.78 -23.09
C GLU A 4 13.98 -6.15 -21.95
N LYS A 5 13.09 -7.12 -22.16
CA LYS A 5 12.22 -7.66 -21.09
C LYS A 5 13.04 -8.23 -19.93
N ASN A 6 14.10 -8.98 -20.23
CA ASN A 6 15.00 -9.52 -19.21
C ASN A 6 15.78 -8.42 -18.49
N LYS A 7 16.25 -7.39 -19.21
CA LYS A 7 16.88 -6.19 -18.61
C LYS A 7 15.95 -5.53 -17.58
N TRP A 8 14.72 -5.21 -17.96
CA TRP A 8 13.78 -4.55 -17.04
C TRP A 8 13.36 -5.43 -15.87
N ARG A 9 13.18 -6.74 -16.09
CA ARG A 9 12.93 -7.70 -15.00
C ARG A 9 14.08 -7.71 -13.99
N HIS A 10 15.32 -7.69 -14.46
CA HIS A 10 16.50 -7.63 -13.61
C HIS A 10 16.56 -6.35 -12.79
N ILE A 11 16.40 -5.19 -13.45
CA ILE A 11 16.37 -3.87 -12.78
C ILE A 11 15.28 -3.83 -11.70
N SER A 12 14.06 -4.28 -12.02
CA SER A 12 12.95 -4.31 -11.06
C SER A 12 13.26 -5.21 -9.86
N LYS A 13 13.87 -6.38 -10.06
CA LYS A 13 14.26 -7.28 -8.96
C LYS A 13 15.26 -6.61 -8.02
N VAL A 14 16.27 -5.92 -8.56
CA VAL A 14 17.25 -5.19 -7.77
C VAL A 14 16.59 -4.08 -6.95
N ILE A 15 15.72 -3.29 -7.58
CA ILE A 15 14.98 -2.20 -6.90
C ILE A 15 14.13 -2.75 -5.74
N VAL A 16 13.37 -3.82 -5.97
CA VAL A 16 12.53 -4.44 -4.93
C VAL A 16 13.39 -4.98 -3.79
N ASN A 17 14.52 -5.63 -4.09
CA ASN A 17 15.43 -6.13 -3.07
C ASN A 17 16.05 -5.01 -2.23
N ALA A 18 16.43 -3.89 -2.85
CA ALA A 18 16.95 -2.72 -2.14
C ALA A 18 15.88 -2.10 -1.21
N ILE A 19 14.62 -2.01 -1.67
CA ILE A 19 13.50 -1.56 -0.83
C ILE A 19 13.29 -2.52 0.35
N LEU A 20 13.27 -3.83 0.09
CA LEU A 20 13.13 -4.86 1.11
C LEU A 20 14.24 -4.77 2.16
N PHE A 21 15.49 -4.55 1.74
CA PHE A 21 16.62 -4.36 2.64
C PHE A 21 16.39 -3.18 3.59
N CYS A 22 16.02 -2.01 3.06
CA CYS A 22 15.75 -0.83 3.88
C CYS A 22 14.60 -1.07 4.88
N ILE A 23 13.53 -1.74 4.44
CA ILE A 23 12.37 -2.04 5.29
C ILE A 23 12.74 -3.02 6.41
N LYS A 24 13.55 -4.05 6.12
CA LYS A 24 14.01 -5.02 7.14
C LYS A 24 14.77 -4.33 8.27
N ASN A 25 15.60 -3.35 7.92
CA ASN A 25 16.39 -2.59 8.88
C ASN A 25 15.63 -1.42 9.51
N ASN A 26 14.40 -1.13 9.05
CA ASN A 26 13.59 0.01 9.47
C ASN A 26 14.26 1.35 9.14
N ASP A 27 14.99 1.39 8.03
CA ASP A 27 15.67 2.58 7.53
C ASP A 27 14.74 3.43 6.66
N ALA A 28 14.99 4.73 6.63
CA ALA A 28 14.33 5.63 5.69
C ALA A 28 14.80 5.31 4.26
N LEU A 29 13.85 5.17 3.33
CA LEU A 29 14.15 4.90 1.93
C LEU A 29 14.87 6.10 1.28
N GLY A 30 14.28 7.30 1.38
CA GLY A 30 14.81 8.52 0.80
C GLY A 30 15.54 9.40 1.82
N GLY A 31 16.59 10.07 1.36
CA GLY A 31 17.22 11.18 2.08
C GLY A 31 16.75 12.54 1.56
N THR A 32 17.45 13.61 1.94
CA THR A 32 17.13 14.97 1.48
C THR A 32 17.58 15.22 0.04
N SER A 33 18.52 14.43 -0.48
CA SER A 33 18.97 14.47 -1.87
C SER A 33 18.31 13.38 -2.71
N LYS A 34 18.01 13.71 -3.97
CA LYS A 34 17.53 12.73 -4.97
C LYS A 34 18.64 12.26 -5.93
N ILE A 35 19.88 12.66 -5.65
CA ILE A 35 21.04 12.40 -6.50
C ILE A 35 21.79 11.19 -5.96
N ILE A 36 21.97 10.15 -6.78
CA ILE A 36 22.79 8.96 -6.46
C ILE A 36 24.26 9.40 -6.28
N GLY A 37 24.96 8.89 -5.26
CA GLY A 37 26.31 9.34 -4.90
C GLY A 37 26.39 10.51 -3.92
N ASN A 38 25.25 11.10 -3.57
CA ASN A 38 25.21 12.13 -2.54
C ASN A 38 25.17 11.51 -1.13
N SER A 39 25.93 12.06 -0.18
CA SER A 39 25.94 11.60 1.22
C SER A 39 24.56 11.62 1.89
N ASN A 40 23.62 12.42 1.39
CA ASN A 40 22.25 12.54 1.89
C ASN A 40 21.19 11.94 0.92
N CYS A 41 21.54 11.01 0.03
CA CYS A 41 20.59 10.39 -0.90
C CYS A 41 19.66 9.34 -0.25
N GLY A 42 19.96 8.94 0.98
CA GLY A 42 19.20 7.95 1.73
C GLY A 42 19.58 6.51 1.40
N GLN A 43 19.14 5.58 2.25
CA GLN A 43 19.63 4.21 2.24
C GLN A 43 19.29 3.45 0.96
N PHE A 44 18.15 3.77 0.33
CA PHE A 44 17.76 3.14 -0.93
C PHE A 44 18.72 3.52 -2.06
N LEU A 45 18.97 4.81 -2.28
CA LEU A 45 19.84 5.27 -3.37
C LEU A 45 21.30 4.86 -3.14
N SER A 46 21.79 4.87 -1.90
CA SER A 46 23.13 4.35 -1.56
C SER A 46 23.25 2.83 -1.82
N SER A 47 22.18 2.06 -1.58
CA SER A 47 22.17 0.64 -1.89
C SER A 47 22.20 0.39 -3.41
N ILE A 48 21.45 1.18 -4.18
CA ILE A 48 21.45 1.09 -5.64
C ILE A 48 22.83 1.50 -6.22
N GLU A 49 23.45 2.53 -5.66
CA GLU A 49 24.83 2.92 -5.98
C GLU A 49 25.80 1.77 -5.73
N LEU A 50 25.77 1.19 -4.53
CA LEU A 50 26.63 0.05 -4.17
C LEU A 50 26.47 -1.11 -5.16
N ILE A 51 25.23 -1.48 -5.48
CA ILE A 51 24.94 -2.58 -6.42
C ILE A 51 25.48 -2.26 -7.82
N SER A 52 25.42 -1.00 -8.25
CA SER A 52 25.92 -0.59 -9.57
C SER A 52 27.43 -0.81 -9.77
N HIS A 53 28.21 -0.90 -8.68
CA HIS A 53 29.63 -1.26 -8.78
C HIS A 53 29.85 -2.72 -9.22
N TYR A 54 28.86 -3.59 -9.01
CA TYR A 54 28.95 -5.02 -9.29
C TYR A 54 27.99 -5.48 -10.39
N ASP A 55 27.05 -4.62 -10.80
CA ASP A 55 26.01 -4.93 -11.75
C ASP A 55 26.01 -3.91 -12.91
N SER A 56 26.57 -4.34 -14.05
CA SER A 56 26.67 -3.50 -15.24
C SER A 56 25.31 -3.06 -15.79
N ILE A 57 24.26 -3.87 -15.63
CA ILE A 57 22.91 -3.52 -16.10
C ILE A 57 22.35 -2.35 -15.28
N ILE A 58 22.58 -2.37 -13.96
CA ILE A 58 22.17 -1.29 -13.06
C ILE A 58 23.02 -0.04 -13.30
N LYS A 59 24.33 -0.20 -13.47
CA LYS A 59 25.23 0.91 -13.82
C LYS A 59 24.79 1.63 -15.09
N ASP A 60 24.58 0.88 -16.18
CA ASP A 60 24.10 1.43 -17.45
C ASP A 60 22.75 2.12 -17.30
N HIS A 61 21.87 1.61 -16.42
CA HIS A 61 20.57 2.23 -16.16
C HIS A 61 20.69 3.58 -15.46
N ILE A 62 21.58 3.70 -14.47
CA ILE A 62 21.86 4.95 -13.76
C ILE A 62 22.50 5.97 -14.70
N GLU A 63 23.51 5.56 -15.47
CA GLU A 63 24.21 6.45 -16.41
C GLU A 63 23.30 6.93 -17.55
N ALA A 64 22.36 6.09 -18.01
CA ALA A 64 21.36 6.47 -18.99
C ALA A 64 20.42 7.59 -18.49
N GLN A 65 20.16 7.69 -17.18
CA GLN A 65 19.37 8.78 -16.60
C GLN A 65 20.14 10.11 -16.56
N ASN A 66 21.47 10.05 -16.45
CA ASN A 66 22.34 11.24 -16.42
C ASN A 66 22.58 11.84 -17.81
N LYS A 67 22.29 11.10 -18.89
CA LYS A 67 22.22 11.66 -20.24
C LYS A 67 20.94 12.49 -20.34
N GLY A 68 21.09 13.80 -20.12
CA GLY A 68 20.03 14.81 -20.07
C GLY A 68 18.83 14.51 -20.94
N SER A 69 17.86 13.80 -20.36
CA SER A 69 16.54 13.66 -20.91
C SER A 69 15.80 14.91 -20.48
N VAL A 70 15.43 15.78 -21.41
CA VAL A 70 14.53 16.89 -21.08
C VAL A 70 13.19 16.24 -20.74
N LEU A 71 12.88 16.15 -19.44
CA LEU A 71 11.58 15.70 -18.98
C LEU A 71 10.57 16.79 -19.29
N LEU A 72 9.98 16.73 -20.48
CA LEU A 72 8.83 17.55 -20.83
C LEU A 72 7.59 16.95 -20.17
N LYS A 73 7.15 17.56 -19.07
CA LYS A 73 5.80 17.32 -18.54
C LYS A 73 4.83 18.17 -19.33
N SER A 74 4.24 17.59 -20.37
CA SER A 74 3.09 18.19 -21.04
C SER A 74 1.82 17.59 -20.45
N PHE A 75 0.90 18.44 -20.01
CA PHE A 75 -0.48 18.03 -19.84
C PHE A 75 -1.04 17.71 -21.23
N ILE A 76 -1.65 16.53 -21.40
CA ILE A 76 -2.21 16.10 -22.69
C ILE A 76 -3.65 16.60 -22.78
N ASP A 77 -4.55 16.05 -21.95
CA ASP A 77 -5.98 16.39 -21.98
C ASP A 77 -6.73 15.83 -20.76
N PHE A 78 -8.00 16.20 -20.61
CA PHE A 78 -8.95 15.52 -19.73
C PHE A 78 -9.80 14.50 -20.51
N ILE A 79 -9.90 13.28 -19.99
CA ILE A 79 -10.84 12.27 -20.50
C ILE A 79 -12.07 12.30 -19.61
N ASN A 80 -13.22 12.65 -20.18
CA ASN A 80 -14.49 12.56 -19.47
C ASN A 80 -14.99 11.11 -19.56
N THR A 81 -14.86 10.38 -18.45
CA THR A 81 -15.15 8.94 -18.38
C THR A 81 -16.52 8.68 -17.76
N HIS A 82 -17.23 7.70 -18.30
CA HIS A 82 -18.43 7.13 -17.68
C HIS A 82 -18.19 5.72 -17.12
N GLU A 83 -16.97 5.21 -17.28
CA GLU A 83 -16.57 3.86 -16.89
C GLU A 83 -16.15 3.78 -15.41
N LYS A 84 -16.43 2.63 -14.80
CA LYS A 84 -16.11 2.36 -13.38
C LYS A 84 -15.14 1.19 -13.18
N THR A 85 -14.74 0.53 -14.27
CA THR A 85 -13.85 -0.64 -14.24
C THR A 85 -12.47 -0.27 -14.77
N GLY A 86 -11.43 -0.98 -14.34
CA GLY A 86 -10.07 -0.75 -14.83
C GLY A 86 -9.92 -1.04 -16.32
N GLU A 87 -10.66 -2.02 -16.84
CA GLU A 87 -10.68 -2.38 -18.26
C GLU A 87 -11.36 -1.30 -19.12
N GLY A 88 -12.53 -0.79 -18.70
CA GLY A 88 -13.23 0.29 -19.40
C GLY A 88 -12.39 1.57 -19.45
N LEU A 89 -11.77 1.95 -18.33
CA LEU A 89 -10.86 3.09 -18.26
C LEU A 89 -9.62 2.90 -19.16
N ALA A 90 -9.03 1.70 -19.18
CA ALA A 90 -7.87 1.43 -20.04
C ALA A 90 -8.21 1.60 -21.51
N LYS A 91 -9.41 1.14 -21.92
CA LYS A 91 -9.87 1.26 -23.30
C LYS A 91 -10.10 2.71 -23.72
N GLU A 92 -10.75 3.52 -22.88
CA GLU A 92 -10.95 4.95 -23.18
C GLU A 92 -9.61 5.70 -23.29
N VAL A 93 -8.63 5.34 -22.44
CA VAL A 93 -7.27 5.89 -22.52
C VAL A 93 -6.58 5.48 -23.83
N GLU A 94 -6.69 4.21 -24.22
CA GLU A 94 -6.13 3.70 -25.48
C GLU A 94 -6.74 4.40 -26.71
N GLU A 95 -8.07 4.55 -26.74
CA GLU A 95 -8.79 5.27 -27.79
C GLU A 95 -8.35 6.74 -27.87
N LYS A 96 -8.17 7.41 -26.72
CA LYS A 96 -7.67 8.80 -26.68
C LYS A 96 -6.24 8.91 -27.18
N LEU A 97 -5.35 7.99 -26.79
CA LEU A 97 -3.96 7.99 -27.25
C LEU A 97 -3.86 7.78 -28.76
N ILE A 98 -4.67 6.87 -29.32
CA ILE A 98 -4.78 6.68 -30.77
C ILE A 98 -5.26 7.97 -31.45
N THR A 99 -6.30 8.61 -30.90
CA THR A 99 -6.85 9.88 -31.39
C THR A 99 -5.80 11.00 -31.41
N ASP A 100 -5.01 11.09 -30.34
CA ASP A 100 -3.95 12.08 -30.18
C ASP A 100 -2.67 11.73 -30.97
N LYS A 101 -2.69 10.63 -31.72
CA LYS A 101 -1.55 10.09 -32.49
C LYS A 101 -0.33 9.82 -31.60
N LEU A 102 -0.58 9.44 -30.36
CA LEU A 102 0.43 9.01 -29.40
C LEU A 102 0.60 7.49 -29.52
N ASP A 103 1.80 7.07 -29.90
CA ASP A 103 2.12 5.66 -30.05
C ASP A 103 2.15 4.95 -28.69
N ILE A 104 1.16 4.08 -28.46
CA ILE A 104 1.03 3.30 -27.23
C ILE A 104 2.25 2.40 -26.97
N THR A 105 2.99 2.00 -28.02
CA THR A 105 4.19 1.17 -27.88
C THR A 105 5.37 1.93 -27.29
N ASN A 106 5.34 3.27 -27.37
CA ASN A 106 6.34 4.16 -26.76
C ASN A 106 5.99 4.57 -25.34
N ILE A 107 4.85 4.14 -24.81
CA ILE A 107 4.44 4.43 -23.43
C ILE A 107 5.22 3.52 -22.47
N ARG A 108 6.07 4.14 -21.64
CA ARG A 108 6.75 3.44 -20.54
C ARG A 108 5.86 3.43 -19.29
N GLY A 109 6.11 2.46 -18.41
CA GLY A 109 5.27 2.13 -17.25
C GLY A 109 4.62 3.34 -16.59
N GLN A 110 3.29 3.43 -16.74
CA GLN A 110 2.48 4.48 -16.13
C GLN A 110 2.13 4.05 -14.71
N SER A 111 2.61 4.79 -13.70
CA SER A 111 2.14 4.63 -12.34
C SER A 111 1.17 5.77 -12.04
N TYR A 112 -0.12 5.47 -11.99
CA TYR A 112 -1.08 6.37 -11.36
C TYR A 112 -0.70 6.51 -9.89
N ASP A 113 -0.77 7.73 -9.36
CA ASP A 113 -0.78 7.93 -7.92
C ASP A 113 -1.82 6.97 -7.34
N ASN A 114 -1.39 6.13 -6.39
CA ASN A 114 -2.18 5.08 -5.75
C ASN A 114 -2.29 3.71 -6.47
N CYS A 115 -1.86 3.49 -7.72
CA CYS A 115 -2.00 2.17 -8.38
C CYS A 115 -1.22 1.05 -7.67
N ALA A 116 0.01 1.37 -7.22
CA ALA A 116 0.83 0.48 -6.41
C ALA A 116 0.23 0.24 -5.01
N ASN A 117 -0.59 1.14 -4.48
CA ASN A 117 -1.27 0.92 -3.20
C ASN A 117 -2.54 0.07 -3.37
N ILE A 118 -3.16 0.09 -4.55
CA ILE A 118 -4.43 -0.60 -4.83
C ILE A 118 -4.18 -2.06 -5.19
N ALA A 119 -3.39 -2.35 -6.24
CA ALA A 119 -3.19 -3.72 -6.70
C ALA A 119 -2.38 -4.57 -5.70
N VAL A 120 -1.35 -3.98 -5.10
CA VAL A 120 -0.38 -4.68 -4.24
C VAL A 120 -1.00 -5.03 -2.89
N GLY A 121 -1.67 -4.06 -2.26
CA GLY A 121 -2.26 -4.23 -0.93
C GLY A 121 -3.49 -5.13 -0.94
N VAL A 122 -4.34 -5.04 -1.97
CA VAL A 122 -5.59 -5.81 -2.04
C VAL A 122 -5.32 -7.28 -2.32
N HIS A 123 -4.49 -7.58 -3.33
CA HIS A 123 -4.16 -8.96 -3.65
C HIS A 123 -3.35 -9.64 -2.54
N ALA A 124 -2.42 -8.93 -1.90
CA ALA A 124 -1.67 -9.51 -0.79
C ALA A 124 -2.53 -9.84 0.45
N ILE A 125 -3.62 -9.10 0.70
CA ILE A 125 -4.59 -9.47 1.76
C ILE A 125 -5.38 -10.71 1.37
N GLN A 126 -5.87 -10.77 0.13
CA GLN A 126 -6.70 -11.88 -0.36
C GLN A 126 -5.97 -13.23 -0.33
N ILE A 127 -4.63 -13.21 -0.34
CA ILE A 127 -3.81 -14.41 -0.43
C ILE A 127 -3.44 -14.98 0.95
N ASP A 128 -3.38 -14.17 2.00
CA ASP A 128 -3.12 -14.64 3.37
C ASP A 128 -4.42 -14.60 4.20
N PRO A 129 -5.07 -15.75 4.45
CA PRO A 129 -6.32 -15.83 5.23
C PRO A 129 -6.21 -15.19 6.62
N LYS A 130 -5.01 -15.18 7.22
CA LYS A 130 -4.79 -14.52 8.53
C LYS A 130 -4.87 -13.01 8.39
N MET A 131 -4.37 -12.46 7.29
CA MET A 131 -4.41 -11.03 6.98
C MET A 131 -5.82 -10.57 6.63
N GLN A 132 -6.54 -11.39 5.86
CA GLN A 132 -7.94 -11.16 5.56
C GLN A 132 -8.78 -11.13 6.85
N SER A 133 -8.67 -12.17 7.68
CA SER A 133 -9.40 -12.26 8.96
C SER A 133 -9.06 -11.10 9.91
N PHE A 134 -7.80 -10.66 9.94
CA PHE A 134 -7.39 -9.49 10.71
C PHE A 134 -8.13 -8.22 10.25
N PHE A 135 -8.13 -7.92 8.95
CA PHE A 135 -8.78 -6.72 8.44
C PHE A 135 -10.31 -6.77 8.51
N GLU A 136 -10.90 -7.94 8.31
CA GLU A 136 -12.33 -8.16 8.53
C GLU A 136 -12.68 -7.87 9.99
N THR A 137 -11.86 -8.29 10.95
CA THR A 137 -12.09 -7.98 12.37
C THR A 137 -11.99 -6.47 12.64
N VAL A 138 -10.98 -5.79 12.09
CA VAL A 138 -10.86 -4.32 12.20
C VAL A 138 -12.11 -3.62 11.65
N GLN A 139 -12.62 -4.09 10.50
CA GLN A 139 -13.83 -3.55 9.89
C GLN A 139 -15.09 -3.84 10.73
N GLN A 140 -15.20 -5.04 11.30
CA GLN A 140 -16.33 -5.42 12.16
C GLN A 140 -16.40 -4.54 13.42
N ILE A 141 -15.26 -4.21 14.02
CA ILE A 141 -15.20 -3.27 15.16
C ILE A 141 -15.73 -1.89 14.74
N TYR A 142 -15.27 -1.38 13.60
CA TYR A 142 -15.75 -0.09 13.09
C TYR A 142 -17.26 -0.11 12.82
N ASN A 143 -17.76 -1.15 12.14
CA ASN A 143 -19.19 -1.30 11.82
C ASN A 143 -20.06 -1.43 13.07
N PHE A 144 -19.57 -2.11 14.11
CA PHE A 144 -20.26 -2.22 15.40
C PHE A 144 -20.55 -0.85 16.00
N PHE A 145 -19.56 0.05 16.02
CA PHE A 145 -19.78 1.39 16.58
C PHE A 145 -20.59 2.29 15.65
N VAL A 146 -20.25 2.35 14.35
CA VAL A 146 -20.96 3.22 13.40
C VAL A 146 -22.41 2.80 13.20
N GLY A 147 -22.73 1.52 13.35
CA GLY A 147 -24.10 1.00 13.28
C GLY A 147 -25.02 1.46 14.42
N SER A 148 -24.53 2.23 15.41
CA SER A 148 -25.37 2.88 16.42
C SER A 148 -24.89 4.31 16.68
N PRO A 149 -25.71 5.34 16.40
CA PRO A 149 -25.38 6.72 16.72
C PRO A 149 -25.04 6.94 18.20
N PHE A 150 -25.70 6.18 19.09
CA PHE A 150 -25.45 6.22 20.52
C PHE A 150 -24.05 5.68 20.87
N ARG A 151 -23.71 4.46 20.45
CA ARG A 151 -22.38 3.87 20.70
C ARG A 151 -21.27 4.69 20.05
N TRP A 152 -21.51 5.21 18.84
CA TRP A 152 -20.57 6.09 18.17
C TRP A 152 -20.35 7.39 18.94
N GLY A 153 -21.41 7.99 19.48
CA GLY A 153 -21.33 9.19 20.32
C GLY A 153 -20.49 8.97 21.58
N LEU A 154 -20.75 7.87 22.29
CA LEU A 154 -20.04 7.51 23.51
C LEU A 154 -18.57 7.16 23.25
N LEU A 155 -18.29 6.45 22.16
CA LEU A 155 -16.91 6.17 21.76
C LEU A 155 -16.16 7.47 21.43
N LYS A 156 -16.78 8.38 20.68
CA LYS A 156 -16.16 9.68 20.31
C LYS A 156 -15.81 10.54 21.52
N SER A 157 -16.57 10.48 22.61
CA SER A 157 -16.25 11.25 23.82
C SER A 157 -15.04 10.70 24.57
N ARG A 158 -14.66 9.43 24.34
CA ARG A 158 -13.57 8.74 25.06
C ARG A 158 -12.26 8.65 24.26
N LEU A 159 -12.35 8.74 22.93
CA LEU A 159 -11.20 8.64 22.01
C LEU A 159 -10.56 10.00 21.69
N LYS A 160 -9.23 10.03 21.64
CA LYS A 160 -8.41 11.14 21.11
C LYS A 160 -8.43 11.21 19.58
N THR A 161 -8.65 10.08 18.92
CA THR A 161 -8.72 9.96 17.46
C THR A 161 -9.80 8.96 17.09
N TYR A 162 -10.63 9.30 16.11
CA TYR A 162 -11.75 8.48 15.68
C TYR A 162 -11.30 7.18 15.01
N LEU A 163 -12.05 6.10 15.23
CA LEU A 163 -11.91 4.89 14.44
C LEU A 163 -12.23 5.18 12.97
N LYS A 164 -11.56 4.46 12.08
CA LYS A 164 -11.73 4.60 10.63
C LYS A 164 -12.12 3.26 10.04
N GLY A 165 -13.02 3.30 9.06
CA GLY A 165 -13.33 2.15 8.23
C GLY A 165 -12.16 1.82 7.30
N THR A 166 -12.10 0.56 6.90
CA THR A 166 -11.24 0.10 5.82
C THR A 166 -11.94 0.28 4.47
N SER A 167 -11.16 0.38 3.40
CA SER A 167 -11.64 0.44 2.02
C SER A 167 -10.96 -0.67 1.22
N ASP A 168 -11.74 -1.35 0.40
CA ASP A 168 -11.23 -2.37 -0.51
C ASP A 168 -10.39 -1.78 -1.64
N THR A 169 -10.56 -0.49 -1.95
CA THR A 169 -9.85 0.19 -3.03
C THR A 169 -8.74 1.11 -2.53
N ARG A 170 -8.45 1.19 -1.22
CA ARG A 170 -7.42 2.12 -0.69
C ARG A 170 -6.65 1.52 0.48
N TRP A 171 -5.41 1.07 0.24
CA TRP A 171 -4.52 0.57 1.29
C TRP A 171 -4.23 1.59 2.39
N SER A 172 -4.14 2.88 2.06
CA SER A 172 -3.96 3.93 3.06
C SER A 172 -5.10 4.00 4.08
N SER A 173 -6.34 3.66 3.68
CA SER A 173 -7.48 3.54 4.61
C SER A 173 -7.30 2.37 5.57
N LYS A 174 -6.82 1.22 5.09
CA LYS A 174 -6.46 0.05 5.92
C LYS A 174 -5.37 0.39 6.94
N ALA A 175 -4.28 1.05 6.51
CA ALA A 175 -3.20 1.48 7.41
C ALA A 175 -3.69 2.48 8.47
N ASN A 176 -4.53 3.44 8.07
CA ASN A 176 -5.12 4.44 8.96
C ASN A 176 -6.08 3.81 9.98
N ALA A 177 -6.90 2.84 9.56
CA ALA A 177 -7.82 2.11 10.45
C ALA A 177 -7.07 1.33 11.53
N VAL A 178 -6.02 0.59 11.14
CA VAL A 178 -5.17 -0.16 12.07
C VAL A 178 -4.47 0.79 13.05
N HIS A 179 -3.92 1.90 12.55
CA HIS A 179 -3.25 2.87 13.42
C HIS A 179 -4.20 3.50 14.43
N ALA A 180 -5.39 3.95 14.00
CA ALA A 180 -6.40 4.53 14.87
C ALA A 180 -6.84 3.55 15.97
N LEU A 181 -7.11 2.28 15.60
CA LEU A 181 -7.48 1.24 16.53
C LEU A 181 -6.36 0.91 17.52
N ASN A 182 -5.15 0.63 17.02
CA ASN A 182 -4.01 0.22 17.85
C ASN A 182 -3.58 1.31 18.84
N SER A 183 -3.72 2.59 18.47
CA SER A 183 -3.37 3.70 19.35
C SER A 183 -4.20 3.77 20.65
N GLN A 184 -5.38 3.14 20.66
CA GLN A 184 -6.39 3.30 21.72
C GLN A 184 -7.16 1.99 21.97
N LEU A 185 -6.50 0.85 21.75
CA LEU A 185 -7.13 -0.46 21.78
C LEU A 185 -7.81 -0.77 23.12
N GLU A 186 -7.18 -0.38 24.23
CA GLU A 186 -7.71 -0.59 25.59
C GLU A 186 -9.08 0.08 25.77
N LYS A 187 -9.20 1.36 25.38
CA LYS A 187 -10.46 2.11 25.47
C LYS A 187 -11.56 1.52 24.58
N VAL A 188 -11.17 1.02 23.40
CA VAL A 188 -12.13 0.36 22.50
C VAL A 188 -12.62 -0.96 23.12
N LEU A 189 -11.73 -1.72 23.76
CA LEU A 189 -12.09 -2.96 24.45
C LEU A 189 -13.03 -2.71 25.63
N GLU A 190 -12.76 -1.70 26.46
CA GLU A 190 -13.64 -1.29 27.56
C GLU A 190 -15.06 -0.98 27.06
N GLU A 191 -15.16 -0.26 25.95
CA GLU A 191 -16.46 0.14 25.39
C GLU A 191 -17.23 -1.04 24.76
N VAL A 192 -16.54 -1.96 24.11
CA VAL A 192 -17.16 -3.21 23.61
C VAL A 192 -17.61 -4.07 24.79
N SER A 193 -16.84 -4.13 25.88
CA SER A 193 -17.23 -4.86 27.10
C SER A 193 -18.43 -4.22 27.81
N ALA A 194 -18.50 -2.89 27.89
CA ALA A 194 -19.66 -2.19 28.45
C ALA A 194 -20.95 -2.43 27.63
N SER A 195 -20.80 -2.74 26.34
CA SER A 195 -21.93 -3.06 25.47
C SER A 195 -22.53 -4.47 25.72
N GLU A 196 -21.97 -5.27 26.64
CA GLU A 196 -22.53 -6.56 27.07
C GLU A 196 -23.80 -6.43 27.95
N GLU A 197 -24.21 -5.21 28.31
CA GLU A 197 -25.44 -4.93 29.06
C GLU A 197 -26.61 -4.48 28.16
N GLY A 198 -26.42 -4.50 26.83
CA GLY A 198 -27.40 -4.03 25.85
C GLY A 198 -28.45 -5.07 25.40
N THR A 199 -28.99 -4.88 24.19
CA THR A 199 -29.95 -5.82 23.59
C THR A 199 -29.31 -7.18 23.29
N GLY A 200 -30.09 -8.28 23.28
CA GLY A 200 -29.57 -9.64 23.08
C GLY A 200 -28.64 -9.80 21.87
N ASN A 201 -28.96 -9.16 20.73
CA ASN A 201 -28.10 -9.15 19.54
C ASN A 201 -26.78 -8.37 19.77
N THR A 202 -26.84 -7.25 20.48
CA THR A 202 -25.65 -6.43 20.80
C THR A 202 -24.70 -7.18 21.73
N ILE A 203 -25.24 -7.93 22.70
CA ILE A 203 -24.46 -8.76 23.61
C ILE A 203 -23.71 -9.85 22.84
N VAL A 204 -24.40 -10.55 21.94
CA VAL A 204 -23.80 -11.61 21.10
C VAL A 204 -22.69 -11.05 20.21
N GLN A 205 -22.93 -9.90 19.57
CA GLN A 205 -21.93 -9.22 18.74
C GLN A 205 -20.71 -8.78 19.55
N SER A 206 -20.92 -8.18 20.73
CA SER A 206 -19.84 -7.71 21.62
C SER A 206 -18.97 -8.87 22.10
N LYS A 207 -19.58 -9.96 22.57
CA LYS A 207 -18.85 -11.18 22.99
C LYS A 207 -18.05 -11.81 21.86
N THR A 208 -18.59 -11.81 20.64
CA THR A 208 -17.91 -12.30 19.45
C THR A 208 -16.70 -11.43 19.10
N LEU A 209 -16.88 -10.10 19.09
CA LEU A 209 -15.81 -9.15 18.84
C LEU A 209 -14.70 -9.25 19.87
N LEU A 210 -15.01 -9.37 21.17
CA LEU A 210 -13.99 -9.53 22.21
C LEU A 210 -13.17 -10.80 22.03
N LYS A 211 -13.79 -11.91 21.63
CA LYS A 211 -13.08 -13.16 21.29
C LYS A 211 -12.16 -12.96 20.08
N LEU A 212 -12.61 -12.24 19.07
CA LEU A 212 -11.82 -11.96 17.86
C LEU A 212 -10.66 -11.01 18.15
N ILE A 213 -10.89 -9.91 18.88
CA ILE A 213 -9.85 -8.94 19.25
C ILE A 213 -8.77 -9.59 20.12
N LYS A 214 -9.14 -10.44 21.08
CA LYS A 214 -8.17 -11.18 21.91
C LYS A 214 -7.30 -12.15 21.10
N LYS A 215 -7.78 -12.61 19.94
CA LYS A 215 -7.00 -13.45 19.00
C LYS A 215 -6.07 -12.62 18.12
N ILE A 216 -6.31 -11.31 17.98
CA ILE A 216 -5.43 -10.43 17.23
C ILE A 216 -4.17 -10.17 18.04
N LYS A 217 -3.04 -10.66 17.54
CA LYS A 217 -1.73 -10.13 17.91
C LYS A 217 -1.48 -8.90 17.04
N PHE A 218 -1.72 -7.71 17.58
CA PHE A 218 -1.24 -6.50 16.91
C PHE A 218 0.27 -6.61 16.82
N PRO A 219 0.88 -6.51 15.62
CA PRO A 219 2.32 -6.60 15.49
C PRO A 219 2.94 -5.49 16.32
N ASN A 220 3.60 -5.90 17.42
CA ASN A 220 4.18 -4.98 18.37
C ASN A 220 5.26 -4.17 17.67
N LYS A 221 5.08 -2.85 17.63
CA LYS A 221 6.00 -1.84 17.09
C LYS A 221 6.91 -2.34 15.96
N LYS A 222 6.38 -2.35 14.73
CA LYS A 222 7.09 -1.87 13.53
C LYS A 222 6.15 -2.01 12.35
N ARG A 223 5.84 -0.87 11.71
CA ARG A 223 5.08 -0.77 10.46
C ARG A 223 5.58 -1.72 9.35
N SER A 224 6.78 -2.29 9.45
CA SER A 224 7.49 -3.01 8.39
C SER A 224 7.02 -4.44 8.11
N MET A 225 6.52 -5.20 9.09
CA MET A 225 6.30 -6.65 8.92
C MET A 225 5.18 -7.00 7.91
N MET A 226 4.23 -6.08 7.75
CA MET A 226 3.10 -6.22 6.85
C MET A 226 3.47 -5.87 5.41
N TYR A 227 4.28 -4.83 5.22
CA TYR A 227 4.88 -4.48 3.93
C TYR A 227 5.87 -5.56 3.47
N LEU A 228 6.56 -6.21 4.41
CA LEU A 228 7.50 -7.30 4.13
C LEU A 228 6.82 -8.50 3.45
N LYS A 229 5.73 -9.02 4.01
CA LYS A 229 5.00 -10.16 3.41
C LYS A 229 4.43 -9.82 2.02
N VAL A 230 3.91 -8.62 1.87
CA VAL A 230 3.36 -8.12 0.59
C VAL A 230 4.47 -8.02 -0.45
N LEU A 231 5.62 -7.42 -0.12
CA LEU A 231 6.74 -7.26 -1.05
C LEU A 231 7.47 -8.58 -1.33
N GLU A 232 7.51 -9.53 -0.39
CA GLU A 232 8.00 -10.89 -0.60
C GLU A 232 7.12 -11.64 -1.61
N TYR A 233 5.79 -11.48 -1.53
CA TYR A 233 4.88 -12.00 -2.55
C TYR A 233 5.13 -11.38 -3.94
N PHE A 234 5.37 -10.06 -4.02
CA PHE A 234 5.72 -9.40 -5.30
C PHE A 234 7.03 -9.89 -5.89
N ARG A 235 8.05 -10.12 -5.06
CA ARG A 235 9.31 -10.74 -5.48
C ARG A 235 9.05 -12.10 -6.13
N ASP A 236 8.21 -12.92 -5.51
CA ASP A 236 7.97 -14.30 -5.96
C ASP A 236 7.08 -14.35 -7.23
N CYS A 237 6.12 -13.43 -7.38
CA CYS A 237 5.31 -13.30 -8.61
C CYS A 237 6.10 -12.87 -9.84
N TRP A 238 7.17 -12.07 -9.67
CA TRP A 238 8.02 -11.59 -10.77
C TRP A 238 9.19 -12.55 -11.08
N THR A 239 9.37 -13.60 -10.28
CA THR A 239 10.37 -14.66 -10.53
C THR A 239 9.88 -15.79 -11.42
N LYS A 240 8.57 -15.86 -11.73
CA LYS A 240 7.98 -16.75 -12.74
C LYS A 240 7.94 -16.05 -14.12
#